data_AF-A0A9W4XH01-F1
#
_entry.id   AF-A0A9W4XH01-F1
#
_cell.length_a   1.000
_cell.length_b   1.000
_cell.length_c   1.000
_cell.angle_alpha   90.00
_cell.angle_beta   90.00
_cell.angle_gamma   90.00
#
_symmetry.space_group_name_H-M   'P 1'
#
loop_
_entity.id
_entity.type
_entity.pdbx_description
1 polymer ?
#
loop_
_entity_poly.entity_id
_entity_poly.type
_entity_poly.pdbx_seq_one_letter_code
_entity_poly.pdbx_strand_id
1 'polypeptide(L)'
;MGFGLLNKVILVYEEAFWEPNRDMFGLLNEAERQASLNPEDYASRRGRYYLFWNCLVTSGKPTLIALMAGEAAHYTEETSNDQLIKEVTDCLDQMFAPNRVPLPTETIVTRWSKDPFACGSYSYVGPETQTGDYDVMARPHGPLHFTGEATCGTHPATVHGAYLSGLRAAAEVVEKMIGPIRVPTPLVEKKVKLEHPTPHPPTISDVKRKFSSDAPLQSSGSTASNNSIHKTARAVRDEDYEASIIGEILSQLGERPIKPGRTGVNPFLLYTKDQWYTVKHDCDAKRRAATGDVNAKASKTEIRTALGLKWRTEDPAVRQPYLDQTQSAKDDAAASTAGFKDAVALWDREAERIRVEYIRDHPPEDGEGDMVMNGRTAIELGAGKRPRR
;
A
#
# COMPACT_ATOMS: atom_id res chain seq x y z
N MET A 1 -1.62 -17.78 -12.28
CA MET A 1 -0.64 -16.71 -11.96
C MET A 1 0.30 -16.46 -13.12
N GLY A 2 0.61 -15.20 -13.42
CA GLY A 2 1.63 -14.82 -14.41
C GLY A 2 2.98 -14.50 -13.76
N PHE A 3 4.06 -14.67 -14.51
CA PHE A 3 5.41 -14.26 -14.09
C PHE A 3 6.00 -13.32 -15.16
N GLY A 4 6.17 -12.06 -14.78
CA GLY A 4 6.43 -10.96 -15.70
C GLY A 4 7.90 -10.78 -16.04
N LEU A 5 8.17 -9.77 -16.87
CA LEU A 5 9.51 -9.39 -17.28
C LEU A 5 9.67 -7.87 -17.35
N LEU A 6 10.73 -7.37 -16.74
CA LEU A 6 11.17 -5.98 -16.80
C LEU A 6 12.70 -5.96 -16.76
N ASN A 7 13.34 -5.37 -17.77
CA ASN A 7 14.78 -5.22 -17.82
C ASN A 7 15.22 -3.76 -17.67
N LYS A 8 16.49 -3.57 -17.33
CA LYS A 8 17.12 -2.27 -17.09
C LYS A 8 18.41 -2.16 -17.90
N VAL A 9 18.61 -0.99 -18.49
CA VAL A 9 19.90 -0.57 -19.07
C VAL A 9 20.45 0.54 -18.18
N ILE A 10 21.53 0.25 -17.48
CA ILE A 10 22.17 1.12 -16.49
C ILE A 10 23.39 1.75 -17.15
N LEU A 11 23.47 3.08 -17.09
CA LEU A 11 24.46 3.90 -17.76
C LEU A 11 25.14 4.79 -16.72
N VAL A 12 26.44 4.63 -16.53
CA VAL A 12 27.25 5.44 -15.61
C VAL A 12 28.10 6.41 -16.40
N TYR A 13 28.11 7.68 -16.02
CA TYR A 13 28.86 8.75 -16.67
C TYR A 13 29.83 9.41 -15.69
N GLU A 14 30.86 10.07 -16.21
CA GLU A 14 31.76 10.90 -15.39
C GLU A 14 31.03 12.13 -14.84
N GLU A 15 30.20 12.76 -15.67
CA GLU A 15 29.45 13.97 -15.33
C GLU A 15 28.00 13.85 -15.79
N ALA A 16 27.08 14.46 -15.04
CA ALA A 16 25.66 14.51 -15.40
C ALA A 16 25.45 15.58 -16.49
N PHE A 17 25.00 15.16 -17.67
CA PHE A 17 24.58 16.07 -18.75
C PHE A 17 23.08 16.41 -18.71
N TRP A 18 22.32 15.73 -17.85
CA TRP A 18 20.90 15.98 -17.59
C TRP A 18 20.70 16.89 -16.37
N GLU A 19 19.46 17.29 -16.10
CA GLU A 19 19.10 18.08 -14.91
C GLU A 19 19.29 17.26 -13.61
N PRO A 20 20.29 17.57 -12.76
CA PRO A 20 20.63 16.70 -11.62
C PRO A 20 19.55 16.65 -10.52
N ASN A 21 18.67 17.65 -10.47
CA ASN A 21 17.62 17.79 -9.47
C ASN A 21 16.30 17.11 -9.87
N ARG A 22 16.21 16.52 -11.07
CA ARG A 22 15.04 15.76 -11.50
C ARG A 22 15.25 14.28 -11.24
N ASP A 23 14.27 13.63 -10.61
CA ASP A 23 14.35 12.20 -10.29
C ASP A 23 14.20 11.30 -11.53
N MET A 24 13.47 11.77 -12.53
CA MET A 24 13.13 10.99 -13.72
C MET A 24 12.74 11.88 -14.91
N PHE A 25 12.88 11.33 -16.11
CA PHE A 25 12.33 11.89 -17.35
C PHE A 25 11.88 10.75 -18.28
N GLY A 26 10.95 11.05 -19.18
CA GLY A 26 10.34 10.06 -20.08
C GLY A 26 10.69 10.30 -21.54
N LEU A 27 10.62 9.23 -22.33
CA LEU A 27 10.78 9.22 -23.78
C LEU A 27 9.51 8.63 -24.40
N LEU A 28 8.90 9.36 -25.33
CA LEU A 28 7.76 8.86 -26.09
C LEU A 28 8.26 8.24 -27.40
N ASN A 29 8.04 6.93 -27.56
CA ASN A 29 8.45 6.21 -28.76
C ASN A 29 7.41 6.34 -29.89
N GLU A 30 7.90 6.44 -31.12
CA GLU A 30 7.06 6.40 -32.31
C GLU A 30 6.52 5.00 -32.62
N ALA A 31 5.38 4.96 -33.31
CA ALA A 31 4.82 3.72 -33.86
C ALA A 31 5.75 3.07 -34.87
N GLU A 32 5.52 1.77 -35.12
CA GLU A 32 6.19 1.08 -36.22
C GLU A 32 5.79 1.62 -37.58
N ARG A 33 4.50 1.94 -37.71
CA ARG A 33 3.95 2.58 -38.90
C ARG A 33 3.98 4.09 -38.73
N GLN A 34 4.58 4.76 -39.71
CA GLN A 34 4.69 6.20 -39.73
C GLN A 34 3.30 6.86 -39.61
N ALA A 35 3.18 7.83 -38.69
CA ALA A 35 1.96 8.58 -38.41
C ALA A 35 0.74 7.72 -38.00
N SER A 36 0.94 6.50 -37.47
CA SER A 36 -0.16 5.69 -36.97
C SER A 36 -0.75 6.24 -35.66
N LEU A 37 -2.08 6.24 -35.60
CA LEU A 37 -2.85 6.56 -34.40
C LEU A 37 -3.39 5.29 -33.71
N ASN A 38 -3.09 4.10 -34.24
CA ASN A 38 -3.53 2.84 -33.65
C ASN A 38 -2.56 2.43 -32.52
N PRO A 39 -3.02 2.26 -31.26
CA PRO A 39 -2.17 1.84 -30.15
C PRO A 39 -1.39 0.55 -30.36
N GLU A 40 -1.93 -0.39 -31.14
CA GLU A 40 -1.26 -1.67 -31.45
C GLU A 40 0.04 -1.48 -32.22
N ASP A 41 0.11 -0.46 -33.08
CA ASP A 41 1.32 -0.17 -33.86
C ASP A 41 2.47 0.36 -32.99
N TYR A 42 2.23 0.62 -31.69
CA TYR A 42 3.26 1.01 -30.71
C TYR A 42 3.73 -0.15 -29.84
N ALA A 43 3.08 -1.32 -29.89
CA ALA A 43 3.25 -2.38 -28.89
C ALA A 43 4.71 -2.83 -28.69
N SER A 44 5.47 -2.98 -29.77
CA SER A 44 6.87 -3.46 -29.78
C SER A 44 7.90 -2.44 -29.30
N ARG A 45 7.57 -1.14 -29.31
CA ARG A 45 8.51 -0.04 -29.01
C ARG A 45 8.11 0.83 -27.83
N ARG A 46 6.83 0.90 -27.47
CA ARG A 46 6.32 1.81 -26.43
C ARG A 46 7.04 1.70 -25.09
N GLY A 47 7.55 0.50 -24.76
CA GLY A 47 8.29 0.24 -23.51
C GLY A 47 9.81 0.30 -23.64
N ARG A 48 10.38 0.66 -24.80
CA ARG A 48 11.84 0.79 -25.00
C ARG A 48 12.33 2.12 -24.46
N TYR A 49 13.20 2.10 -23.46
CA TYR A 49 13.78 3.31 -22.84
C TYR A 49 12.74 4.39 -22.48
N TYR A 50 11.48 3.99 -22.23
CA TYR A 50 10.36 4.92 -22.12
C TYR A 50 10.47 5.81 -20.88
N LEU A 51 11.24 5.36 -19.89
CA LEU A 51 11.47 6.05 -18.64
C LEU A 51 12.93 5.90 -18.21
N PHE A 52 13.54 7.04 -17.87
CA PHE A 52 14.86 7.13 -17.30
C PHE A 52 14.77 7.60 -15.86
N TRP A 53 15.43 6.86 -14.97
CA TRP A 53 15.63 7.25 -13.57
C TRP A 53 17.00 7.89 -13.41
N ASN A 54 17.02 9.07 -12.82
CA ASN A 54 18.23 9.72 -12.34
C ASN A 54 18.59 9.13 -10.97
N CYS A 55 19.60 8.26 -10.95
CA CYS A 55 20.07 7.63 -9.73
C CYS A 55 21.26 8.36 -9.10
N LEU A 56 21.59 9.58 -9.54
CA LEU A 56 22.75 10.33 -9.05
C LEU A 56 22.79 10.46 -7.53
N VAL A 57 21.66 10.83 -6.92
CA VAL A 57 21.57 10.98 -5.46
C VAL A 57 21.71 9.65 -4.74
N THR A 58 21.15 8.57 -5.30
CA THR A 58 21.11 7.25 -4.67
C THR A 58 22.41 6.48 -4.82
N SER A 59 23.07 6.57 -5.98
CA SER A 59 24.33 5.86 -6.27
C SER A 59 25.57 6.68 -5.89
N GLY A 60 25.44 8.01 -5.73
CA GLY A 60 26.57 8.91 -5.54
C GLY A 60 27.42 9.14 -6.79
N LYS A 61 26.99 8.65 -7.96
CA LYS A 61 27.64 8.81 -9.26
C LYS A 61 26.62 9.23 -10.32
N PRO A 62 26.98 9.98 -11.38
CA PRO A 62 26.05 10.25 -12.48
C PRO A 62 25.58 8.96 -13.16
N THR A 63 24.41 8.48 -12.76
CA THR A 63 23.87 7.19 -13.21
C THR A 63 22.44 7.37 -13.70
N LEU A 64 22.19 6.95 -14.94
CA LEU A 64 20.86 6.80 -15.49
C LEU A 64 20.48 5.32 -15.55
N ILE A 65 19.22 5.01 -15.25
CA ILE A 65 18.63 3.70 -15.50
C ILE A 65 17.48 3.87 -16.49
N ALA A 66 17.64 3.34 -17.70
CA ALA A 66 16.60 3.26 -18.70
C ALA A 66 15.81 1.96 -18.53
N LEU A 67 14.49 2.05 -18.49
CA LEU A 67 13.61 0.89 -18.32
C LEU A 67 13.20 0.28 -19.67
N MET A 68 13.15 -1.06 -19.69
CA MET A 68 12.68 -1.89 -20.81
C MET A 68 11.49 -2.73 -20.35
N ALA A 69 10.28 -2.34 -20.76
CA ALA A 69 9.02 -2.90 -20.27
C ALA A 69 8.12 -3.46 -21.40
N GLY A 70 7.24 -4.40 -21.09
CA GLY A 70 6.38 -5.07 -22.08
C GLY A 70 7.22 -5.83 -23.12
N GLU A 71 6.83 -5.78 -24.40
CA GLU A 71 7.56 -6.43 -25.50
C GLU A 71 9.04 -6.00 -25.59
N ALA A 72 9.35 -4.76 -25.17
CA ALA A 72 10.72 -4.27 -25.13
C ALA A 72 11.61 -5.03 -24.13
N ALA A 73 11.02 -5.60 -23.07
CA ALA A 73 11.76 -6.40 -22.10
C ALA A 73 12.27 -7.70 -22.73
N HIS A 74 11.47 -8.33 -23.59
CA HIS A 74 11.87 -9.52 -24.37
C HIS A 74 12.90 -9.17 -25.44
N TYR A 75 12.70 -8.06 -26.16
CA TYR A 75 13.70 -7.54 -27.10
C TYR A 75 15.09 -7.37 -26.45
N THR A 76 15.13 -6.90 -25.20
CA THR A 76 16.38 -6.72 -24.44
C THR A 76 17.10 -8.04 -24.19
N GLU A 77 16.36 -9.14 -23.98
CA GLU A 77 16.94 -10.47 -23.75
C GLU A 77 17.74 -10.96 -24.96
N GLU A 78 17.26 -10.66 -26.17
CA GLU A 78 17.82 -11.15 -27.44
C GLU A 78 18.85 -10.21 -28.06
N THR A 79 18.80 -8.92 -27.73
CA THR A 79 19.66 -7.90 -28.32
C THR A 79 21.01 -7.82 -27.60
N SER A 80 22.09 -7.60 -28.34
CA SER A 80 23.43 -7.42 -27.76
C SER A 80 23.53 -6.14 -26.93
N ASN A 81 24.44 -6.13 -25.95
CA ASN A 81 24.65 -4.94 -25.13
C ASN A 81 25.05 -3.73 -25.98
N ASP A 82 26.02 -3.88 -26.88
CA ASP A 82 26.51 -2.77 -27.72
C ASP A 82 25.40 -2.11 -28.53
N GLN A 83 24.47 -2.90 -29.07
CA GLN A 83 23.33 -2.38 -29.81
C GLN A 83 22.37 -1.59 -28.90
N LEU A 84 22.05 -2.14 -27.71
CA LEU A 84 21.20 -1.44 -26.74
C LEU A 84 21.83 -0.13 -26.26
N ILE A 85 23.15 -0.14 -26.00
CA ILE A 85 23.89 1.06 -25.56
C ILE A 85 23.95 2.10 -26.68
N LYS A 86 24.13 1.67 -27.93
CA LYS A 86 24.07 2.57 -29.08
C LYS A 86 22.69 3.21 -29.19
N GLU A 87 21.62 2.41 -29.18
CA GLU A 87 20.24 2.90 -29.31
C GLU A 87 19.87 3.89 -28.22
N VAL A 88 20.14 3.56 -26.95
CA VAL A 88 19.81 4.46 -25.84
C VAL A 88 20.64 5.75 -25.91
N THR A 89 21.89 5.68 -26.38
CA THR A 89 22.73 6.88 -26.58
C THR A 89 22.17 7.75 -27.69
N ASP A 90 21.78 7.17 -28.83
CA ASP A 90 21.16 7.91 -29.94
C ASP A 90 19.86 8.61 -29.49
N CYS A 91 19.03 7.94 -28.68
CA CYS A 91 17.82 8.55 -28.09
C CYS A 91 18.15 9.72 -27.17
N LEU A 92 19.15 9.57 -26.29
CA LEU A 92 19.59 10.62 -25.38
C LEU A 92 20.18 11.81 -26.15
N ASP A 93 21.01 11.56 -27.17
CA ASP A 93 21.59 12.60 -28.02
C ASP A 93 20.52 13.45 -28.70
N GLN A 94 19.47 12.82 -29.24
CA GLN A 94 18.35 13.54 -29.84
C GLN A 94 17.59 14.37 -28.80
N MET A 95 17.36 13.81 -27.61
CA MET A 95 16.58 14.46 -26.57
C MET A 95 17.31 15.67 -25.93
N PHE A 96 18.64 15.60 -25.81
CA PHE A 96 19.45 16.68 -25.21
C PHE A 96 20.12 17.59 -26.24
N ALA A 97 19.77 17.46 -27.53
CA ALA A 97 20.26 18.34 -28.58
C ALA A 97 20.03 19.83 -28.24
N PRO A 98 21.01 20.72 -28.53
CA PRO A 98 22.22 20.49 -29.32
C PRO A 98 23.42 19.95 -28.50
N ASN A 99 23.25 19.69 -27.20
CA ASN A 99 24.35 19.20 -26.37
C ASN A 99 24.65 17.74 -26.70
N ARG A 100 25.92 17.45 -26.96
CA ARG A 100 26.37 16.08 -27.22
C ARG A 100 26.37 15.27 -25.93
N VAL A 101 25.76 14.10 -25.96
CA VAL A 101 25.78 13.13 -24.86
C VAL A 101 27.10 12.33 -24.95
N PRO A 102 27.89 12.28 -23.86
CA PRO A 102 29.09 11.45 -23.83
C PRO A 102 28.72 9.96 -23.84
N LEU A 103 29.66 9.10 -24.22
CA LEU A 103 29.49 7.66 -24.01
C LEU A 103 29.53 7.34 -22.50
N PRO A 104 28.75 6.34 -22.04
CA PRO A 104 28.84 5.88 -20.66
C PRO A 104 30.21 5.25 -20.39
N THR A 105 30.74 5.53 -19.20
CA THR A 105 31.97 4.93 -18.66
C THR A 105 31.80 3.47 -18.32
N GLU A 106 30.63 3.10 -17.79
CA GLU A 106 30.27 1.75 -17.39
C GLU A 106 28.81 1.50 -17.76
N THR A 107 28.52 0.25 -18.13
CA THR A 107 27.17 -0.16 -18.50
C THR A 107 26.81 -1.51 -17.93
N ILE A 108 25.55 -1.67 -17.52
CA ILE A 108 25.00 -2.95 -17.07
C ILE A 108 23.62 -3.13 -17.70
N VAL A 109 23.39 -4.29 -18.29
CA VAL A 109 22.07 -4.65 -18.84
C VAL A 109 21.56 -5.89 -18.12
N THR A 110 20.39 -5.79 -17.50
CA THR A 110 19.77 -6.94 -16.83
C THR A 110 19.05 -7.85 -17.84
N ARG A 111 19.01 -9.15 -17.54
CA ARG A 111 18.37 -10.18 -18.35
C ARG A 111 17.69 -11.21 -17.46
N TRP A 112 16.59 -10.79 -16.85
CA TRP A 112 15.91 -11.56 -15.80
C TRP A 112 15.28 -12.86 -16.30
N SER A 113 14.83 -12.91 -17.56
CA SER A 113 14.26 -14.14 -18.14
C SER A 113 15.33 -15.20 -18.38
N LYS A 114 16.54 -14.78 -18.78
CA LYS A 114 17.68 -15.67 -19.04
C LYS A 114 18.46 -16.05 -17.77
N ASP A 115 18.20 -15.39 -16.64
CA ASP A 115 18.80 -15.77 -15.36
C ASP A 115 18.17 -17.10 -14.89
N PRO A 116 18.94 -18.20 -14.80
CA PRO A 116 18.41 -19.51 -14.43
C PRO A 116 17.91 -19.59 -12.98
N PHE A 117 18.21 -18.59 -12.14
CA PHE A 117 17.75 -18.52 -10.76
C PHE A 117 16.50 -17.66 -10.57
N ALA A 118 16.09 -16.90 -11.60
CA ALA A 118 14.92 -16.03 -11.55
C ALA A 118 13.87 -16.39 -12.61
N CYS A 119 14.28 -16.67 -13.85
CA CYS A 119 13.40 -17.00 -14.98
C CYS A 119 12.33 -15.94 -15.28
N GLY A 120 12.56 -14.68 -14.90
CA GLY A 120 11.63 -13.55 -15.00
C GLY A 120 11.85 -12.55 -13.87
N SER A 121 11.04 -11.48 -13.83
CA SER A 121 11.22 -10.40 -12.86
C SER A 121 10.41 -10.59 -11.58
N TYR A 122 9.09 -10.72 -11.70
CA TYR A 122 8.17 -10.84 -10.56
C TYR A 122 6.78 -11.25 -11.04
N SER A 123 5.98 -11.81 -10.13
CA SER A 123 4.61 -12.25 -10.40
C SER A 123 3.65 -11.11 -10.76
N TYR A 124 2.58 -11.44 -11.47
CA TYR A 124 1.44 -10.55 -11.72
C TYR A 124 0.13 -11.33 -11.80
N VAL A 125 -0.98 -10.61 -11.64
CA VAL A 125 -2.34 -11.16 -11.82
C VAL A 125 -2.64 -11.22 -13.32
N GLY A 126 -2.37 -12.37 -13.93
CA GLY A 126 -2.69 -12.62 -15.34
C GLY A 126 -4.18 -12.91 -15.55
N PRO A 127 -4.66 -12.94 -16.81
CA PRO A 127 -6.09 -13.08 -17.14
C PRO A 127 -6.77 -14.31 -16.52
N GLU A 128 -6.02 -15.40 -16.36
CA GLU A 128 -6.52 -16.67 -15.80
C GLU A 128 -6.21 -16.83 -14.30
N THR A 129 -5.64 -15.81 -13.65
CA THR A 129 -5.30 -15.87 -12.22
C THR A 129 -6.57 -15.70 -11.39
N GLN A 130 -6.81 -16.63 -10.46
CA GLN A 130 -7.99 -16.62 -9.61
C GLN A 130 -7.72 -15.94 -8.27
N THR A 131 -8.80 -15.48 -7.63
CA THR A 131 -8.74 -15.01 -6.25
C THR A 131 -8.23 -16.13 -5.34
N GLY A 132 -7.21 -15.84 -4.55
CA GLY A 132 -6.60 -16.83 -3.65
C GLY A 132 -5.48 -17.66 -4.26
N ASP A 133 -5.13 -17.50 -5.54
CA ASP A 133 -3.99 -18.21 -6.16
C ASP A 133 -2.67 -17.99 -5.38
N TYR A 134 -2.41 -16.76 -4.93
CA TYR A 134 -1.24 -16.47 -4.07
C TYR A 134 -1.31 -17.18 -2.72
N ASP A 135 -2.51 -17.36 -2.17
CA ASP A 135 -2.71 -18.09 -0.91
C ASP A 135 -2.52 -19.58 -1.13
N VAL A 136 -2.97 -20.12 -2.27
CA VAL A 136 -2.69 -21.50 -2.67
C VAL A 136 -1.18 -21.73 -2.78
N MET A 137 -0.44 -20.82 -3.43
CA MET A 137 1.03 -20.87 -3.50
C MET A 137 1.72 -20.78 -2.13
N ALA A 138 1.08 -20.14 -1.15
CA ALA A 138 1.60 -20.04 0.21
C ALA A 138 1.32 -21.30 1.06
N ARG A 139 0.39 -22.18 0.66
CA ARG A 139 0.00 -23.34 1.47
C ARG A 139 1.16 -24.33 1.60
N PRO A 140 1.53 -24.76 2.82
CA PRO A 140 2.53 -25.80 2.99
C PRO A 140 2.00 -27.16 2.53
N HIS A 141 2.90 -28.03 2.08
CA HIS A 141 2.62 -29.41 1.72
C HIS A 141 3.46 -30.37 2.56
N GLY A 142 2.87 -30.86 3.65
CA GLY A 142 3.58 -31.70 4.63
C GLY A 142 4.74 -30.92 5.28
N PRO A 143 6.00 -31.38 5.15
CA PRO A 143 7.17 -30.65 5.66
C PRO A 143 7.67 -29.54 4.72
N LEU A 144 7.10 -29.40 3.52
CA LEU A 144 7.52 -28.40 2.54
C LEU A 144 6.73 -27.10 2.75
N HIS A 145 7.43 -26.00 2.99
CA HIS A 145 6.86 -24.67 3.13
C HIS A 145 7.33 -23.76 2.00
N PHE A 146 6.44 -22.90 1.52
CA PHE A 146 6.71 -21.99 0.42
C PHE A 146 6.75 -20.53 0.92
N THR A 147 7.69 -19.77 0.37
CA THR A 147 7.90 -18.36 0.71
C THR A 147 8.37 -17.59 -0.52
N GLY A 148 8.49 -16.27 -0.41
CA GLY A 148 8.83 -15.37 -1.51
C GLY A 148 7.67 -14.48 -1.93
N GLU A 149 7.92 -13.57 -2.87
CA GLU A 149 6.97 -12.53 -3.28
C GLU A 149 5.65 -13.13 -3.82
N ALA A 150 5.75 -14.21 -4.60
CA ALA A 150 4.63 -14.91 -5.21
C ALA A 150 3.78 -15.74 -4.22
N THR A 151 4.05 -15.61 -2.92
CA THR A 151 3.28 -16.26 -1.84
C THR A 151 2.66 -15.23 -0.88
N CYS A 152 2.67 -13.94 -1.23
CA CYS A 152 2.10 -12.88 -0.40
C CYS A 152 0.96 -12.17 -1.15
N GLY A 153 -0.27 -12.66 -1.03
CA GLY A 153 -1.42 -12.10 -1.77
C GLY A 153 -1.73 -10.63 -1.46
N THR A 154 -1.28 -10.11 -0.32
CA THR A 154 -1.49 -8.71 0.06
C THR A 154 -0.45 -7.75 -0.51
N HIS A 155 0.76 -8.24 -0.83
CA HIS A 155 1.89 -7.43 -1.29
C HIS A 155 2.73 -8.17 -2.36
N PRO A 156 2.13 -8.70 -3.44
CA PRO A 156 2.86 -9.44 -4.46
C PRO A 156 3.84 -8.52 -5.20
N ALA A 157 4.84 -9.10 -5.87
CA ALA A 157 5.85 -8.41 -6.67
C ALA A 157 6.72 -7.38 -5.92
N THR A 158 6.85 -7.52 -4.60
CA THR A 158 7.62 -6.57 -3.78
C THR A 158 8.62 -7.25 -2.83
N VAL A 159 9.69 -6.53 -2.52
CA VAL A 159 10.68 -6.96 -1.51
C VAL A 159 10.05 -7.11 -0.13
N HIS A 160 9.18 -6.18 0.28
CA HIS A 160 8.53 -6.26 1.59
C HIS A 160 7.50 -7.40 1.64
N GLY A 161 6.82 -7.73 0.54
CA GLY A 161 5.98 -8.92 0.43
C GLY A 161 6.77 -10.22 0.62
N ALA A 162 7.94 -10.34 -0.03
CA ALA A 162 8.85 -11.46 0.16
C ALA A 162 9.36 -11.57 1.61
N TYR A 163 9.67 -10.44 2.24
CA TYR A 163 10.07 -10.41 3.66
C TYR A 163 8.94 -10.89 4.58
N LEU A 164 7.71 -10.38 4.38
CA LEU A 164 6.55 -10.76 5.19
C LEU A 164 6.19 -12.24 5.01
N SER A 165 6.26 -12.77 3.80
CA SER A 165 6.03 -14.20 3.56
C SER A 165 7.13 -15.07 4.16
N GLY A 166 8.37 -14.56 4.27
CA GLY A 166 9.46 -15.20 5.00
C GLY A 166 9.15 -15.35 6.50
N LEU A 167 8.70 -14.27 7.14
CA LEU A 167 8.28 -14.31 8.55
C LEU A 167 7.10 -15.27 8.78
N ARG A 168 6.13 -15.28 7.86
CA ARG A 168 4.99 -16.22 7.90
C ARG A 168 5.47 -17.66 7.85
N ALA A 169 6.25 -18.04 6.83
CA ALA A 169 6.73 -19.41 6.66
C ALA A 169 7.60 -19.85 7.85
N ALA A 170 8.43 -18.97 8.40
CA ALA A 170 9.20 -19.26 9.61
C ALA A 170 8.29 -19.55 10.82
N ALA A 171 7.21 -18.77 11.02
CA ALA A 171 6.24 -19.01 12.08
C ALA A 171 5.50 -20.34 11.90
N GLU A 172 5.09 -20.68 10.67
CA GLU A 172 4.46 -21.97 10.35
C GLU A 172 5.36 -23.16 10.69
N VAL A 173 6.64 -23.09 10.33
CA VAL A 173 7.62 -24.15 10.63
C VAL A 173 7.79 -24.30 12.13
N VAL A 174 7.99 -23.19 12.86
CA VAL A 174 8.12 -23.22 14.32
C VAL A 174 6.88 -23.81 14.97
N GLU A 175 5.69 -23.34 14.60
CA GLU A 175 4.43 -23.85 15.14
C GLU A 175 4.25 -25.34 14.84
N LYS A 176 4.67 -25.82 13.66
CA LYS A 176 4.62 -27.24 13.32
C LYS A 176 5.59 -28.08 14.15
N MET A 177 6.78 -27.55 14.46
CA MET A 177 7.83 -28.27 15.18
C MET A 177 7.58 -28.34 16.69
N ILE A 178 7.15 -27.23 17.31
CA ILE A 178 7.06 -27.12 18.78
C ILE A 178 5.64 -26.82 19.29
N GLY A 179 4.66 -26.68 18.40
CA GLY A 179 3.30 -26.27 18.75
C GLY A 179 3.15 -24.75 18.95
N PRO A 180 1.94 -24.28 19.27
CA PRO A 180 1.67 -22.85 19.42
C PRO A 180 2.43 -22.26 20.61
N ILE A 181 3.17 -21.17 20.36
CA ILE A 181 3.83 -20.41 21.42
C ILE A 181 2.77 -19.78 22.30
N ARG A 182 2.67 -20.23 23.56
CA ARG A 182 1.74 -19.66 24.54
C ARG A 182 2.30 -18.35 25.06
N VAL A 183 1.71 -17.24 24.61
CA VAL A 183 2.01 -15.91 25.15
C VAL A 183 1.12 -15.67 26.39
N PRO A 184 1.69 -15.47 27.59
CA PRO A 184 0.89 -15.21 28.79
C PRO A 184 0.09 -13.91 28.64
N THR A 185 -1.15 -13.93 29.15
CA THR A 185 -2.05 -12.77 29.13
C THR A 185 -2.43 -12.38 30.57
N PRO A 186 -2.14 -11.14 31.02
CA PRO A 186 -1.56 -10.04 30.25
C PRO A 186 -0.04 -10.22 30.03
N LEU A 187 0.45 -9.76 28.87
CA LEU A 187 1.89 -9.77 28.52
C LEU A 187 2.73 -8.96 29.53
N VAL A 188 2.10 -7.97 30.15
CA VAL A 188 2.66 -7.17 31.24
C VAL A 188 1.74 -7.34 32.44
N GLU A 189 2.24 -7.91 33.52
CA GLU A 189 1.50 -8.01 34.77
C GLU A 189 1.08 -6.60 35.24
N LYS A 190 -0.16 -6.45 35.70
CA LYS A 190 -0.60 -5.17 36.25
C LYS A 190 0.23 -4.89 37.50
N LYS A 191 0.97 -3.77 37.50
CA LYS A 191 1.59 -3.23 38.72
C LYS A 191 0.54 -3.16 39.81
N VAL A 192 0.70 -3.97 40.86
CA VAL A 192 -0.09 -3.87 42.08
C VAL A 192 0.26 -2.53 42.73
N LYS A 193 -0.63 -1.54 42.64
CA LYS A 193 -0.55 -0.36 43.49
C LYS A 193 -0.88 -0.82 44.91
N LEU A 194 0.12 -0.84 45.78
CA LEU A 194 -0.11 -0.90 47.22
C LEU A 194 -0.85 0.38 47.61
N GLU A 195 -2.15 0.28 47.89
CA GLU A 195 -2.92 1.38 48.45
C GLU A 195 -2.50 1.57 49.91
N HIS A 196 -1.88 2.71 50.22
CA HIS A 196 -1.79 3.18 51.60
C HIS A 196 -3.16 3.77 52.00
N PRO A 197 -3.76 3.36 53.12
CA PRO A 197 -5.05 3.86 53.55
C PRO A 197 -4.87 5.28 54.10
N THR A 198 -5.43 6.29 53.42
CA THR A 198 -5.66 7.62 54.00
C THR A 198 -7.14 7.81 54.31
N PRO A 199 -7.49 8.46 55.43
CA PRO A 199 -8.87 8.52 55.92
C PRO A 199 -9.57 9.78 55.42
N HIS A 200 -10.35 9.68 54.34
CA HIS A 200 -11.34 10.71 54.00
C HIS A 200 -12.64 10.08 53.46
N PRO A 201 -13.82 10.64 53.80
CA PRO A 201 -15.12 10.03 53.50
C PRO A 201 -15.52 10.21 52.03
N PRO A 202 -16.39 9.34 51.48
CA PRO A 202 -16.60 9.24 50.04
C PRO A 202 -17.56 10.33 49.54
N THR A 203 -17.17 11.02 48.47
CA THR A 203 -18.07 11.78 47.61
C THR A 203 -18.57 10.88 46.47
N ILE A 204 -19.89 10.93 46.29
CA ILE A 204 -20.66 10.17 45.31
C ILE A 204 -20.48 10.78 43.92
N SER A 205 -19.81 10.07 43.01
CA SER A 205 -20.10 10.11 41.56
C SER A 205 -19.16 9.16 40.82
N ASP A 206 -19.68 8.00 40.41
CA ASP A 206 -19.52 7.43 39.05
C ASP A 206 -19.86 5.94 39.04
N VAL A 207 -21.16 5.67 39.07
CA VAL A 207 -21.71 4.38 38.65
C VAL A 207 -21.74 4.36 37.13
N LYS A 208 -20.71 3.80 36.50
CA LYS A 208 -20.83 3.24 35.14
C LYS A 208 -20.72 1.73 35.20
N ARG A 209 -21.91 1.11 35.22
CA ARG A 209 -22.19 -0.32 35.11
C ARG A 209 -21.31 -0.99 34.06
N LYS A 210 -20.49 -1.94 34.51
CA LYS A 210 -19.88 -2.99 33.69
C LYS A 210 -20.87 -4.15 33.68
N PHE A 211 -21.55 -4.38 32.56
CA PHE A 211 -22.40 -5.54 32.38
C PHE A 211 -21.51 -6.76 32.15
N SER A 212 -21.55 -7.70 33.08
CA SER A 212 -21.04 -9.07 32.96
C SER A 212 -22.10 -9.93 32.28
N SER A 213 -21.71 -10.66 31.24
CA SER A 213 -22.50 -11.76 30.69
C SER A 213 -21.81 -13.07 31.05
N ASP A 214 -22.21 -13.63 32.18
CA ASP A 214 -22.04 -15.05 32.47
C ASP A 214 -23.10 -15.83 31.67
N ALA A 215 -22.67 -16.82 30.90
CA ALA A 215 -23.51 -17.93 30.48
C ALA A 215 -22.68 -19.23 30.49
N PRO A 216 -23.24 -20.37 30.91
CA PRO A 216 -22.46 -21.52 31.36
C PRO A 216 -22.10 -22.46 30.20
N LEU A 217 -20.86 -22.95 30.20
CA LEU A 217 -20.46 -24.15 29.46
C LEU A 217 -21.19 -25.38 30.03
N GLN A 218 -21.93 -26.09 29.19
CA GLN A 218 -22.25 -27.50 29.45
C GLN A 218 -21.36 -28.39 28.57
N SER A 219 -20.71 -29.32 29.26
CA SER A 219 -19.91 -30.42 28.74
C SER A 219 -20.80 -31.58 28.29
N SER A 220 -20.56 -32.12 27.10
CA SER A 220 -20.85 -33.53 26.81
C SER A 220 -19.81 -34.07 25.81
N GLY A 221 -19.36 -35.30 26.08
CA GLY A 221 -18.14 -35.89 25.55
C GLY A 221 -18.29 -36.63 24.22
N SER A 222 -17.12 -36.88 23.63
CA SER A 222 -16.72 -38.01 22.76
C SER A 222 -17.70 -38.46 21.67
N THR A 223 -17.41 -38.09 20.42
CA THR A 223 -17.05 -38.99 19.29
C THR A 223 -16.76 -38.10 18.07
N ALA A 224 -15.49 -37.79 17.79
CA ALA A 224 -15.12 -36.94 16.66
C ALA A 224 -13.86 -37.48 15.96
N SER A 225 -14.04 -38.36 14.98
CA SER A 225 -13.01 -38.62 13.97
C SER A 225 -13.53 -38.65 12.52
N ASN A 226 -14.85 -38.57 12.27
CA ASN A 226 -15.40 -38.41 10.92
C ASN A 226 -16.16 -37.08 10.69
N ASN A 227 -16.54 -36.36 11.76
CA ASN A 227 -17.28 -35.11 11.62
C ASN A 227 -16.42 -33.93 11.15
N SER A 228 -15.10 -33.94 11.34
CA SER A 228 -14.24 -32.81 10.97
C SER A 228 -14.19 -32.57 9.46
N ILE A 229 -14.17 -33.65 8.66
CA ILE A 229 -14.01 -33.59 7.19
C ILE A 229 -15.32 -33.15 6.52
N HIS A 230 -16.46 -33.64 7.01
CA HIS A 230 -17.77 -33.17 6.55
C HIS A 230 -18.06 -31.73 6.99
N LYS A 231 -17.57 -31.29 8.15
CA LYS A 231 -17.68 -29.90 8.60
C LYS A 231 -16.88 -28.94 7.72
N THR A 232 -15.69 -29.31 7.28
CA THR A 232 -14.90 -28.50 6.33
C THR A 232 -15.51 -28.48 4.94
N ALA A 233 -16.01 -29.61 4.43
CA ALA A 233 -16.66 -29.63 3.11
C ALA A 233 -17.98 -28.83 3.08
N ARG A 234 -18.76 -28.87 4.17
CA ARG A 234 -19.97 -28.04 4.32
C ARG A 234 -19.60 -26.55 4.47
N ALA A 235 -18.62 -26.23 5.31
CA ALA A 235 -18.15 -24.84 5.46
C ALA A 235 -17.61 -24.25 4.15
N VAL A 236 -16.91 -25.04 3.33
CA VAL A 236 -16.42 -24.62 2.00
C VAL A 236 -17.59 -24.37 1.05
N ARG A 237 -18.63 -25.22 1.03
CA ARG A 237 -19.82 -24.98 0.20
C ARG A 237 -20.61 -23.74 0.63
N ASP A 238 -20.74 -23.54 1.94
CA ASP A 238 -21.38 -22.34 2.49
C ASP A 238 -20.57 -21.07 2.14
N GLU A 239 -19.23 -21.15 2.13
CA GLU A 239 -18.33 -20.08 1.68
C GLU A 239 -18.45 -19.80 0.17
N ASP A 240 -18.53 -20.83 -0.68
CA ASP A 240 -18.69 -20.69 -2.13
C ASP A 240 -20.05 -20.07 -2.50
N TYR A 241 -21.11 -20.44 -1.77
CA TYR A 241 -22.44 -19.87 -1.95
C TYR A 241 -22.51 -18.41 -1.50
N GLU A 242 -21.91 -18.06 -0.36
CA GLU A 242 -21.76 -16.67 0.07
C GLU A 242 -20.91 -15.86 -0.93
N ALA A 243 -19.86 -16.43 -1.49
CA ALA A 243 -19.05 -15.78 -2.52
C ALA A 243 -19.87 -15.50 -3.79
N SER A 244 -20.79 -16.39 -4.14
CA SER A 244 -21.70 -16.21 -5.29
C SER A 244 -22.71 -15.08 -5.06
N ILE A 245 -23.28 -14.98 -3.84
CA ILE A 245 -24.15 -13.87 -3.44
C ILE A 245 -23.39 -12.54 -3.51
N ILE A 246 -22.17 -12.48 -2.97
CA ILE A 246 -21.32 -11.28 -3.03
C ILE A 246 -21.00 -10.91 -4.48
N GLY A 247 -20.69 -11.91 -5.32
CA GLY A 247 -20.43 -11.71 -6.74
C GLY A 247 -21.58 -11.01 -7.44
N GLU A 248 -22.82 -11.41 -7.13
CA GLU A 248 -24.03 -10.77 -7.68
C GLU A 248 -24.27 -9.37 -7.13
N ILE A 249 -24.05 -9.15 -5.83
CA ILE A 249 -24.14 -7.81 -5.23
C ILE A 249 -23.15 -6.85 -5.89
N LEU A 250 -21.90 -7.30 -6.09
CA LEU A 250 -20.86 -6.49 -6.73
C LEU A 250 -21.11 -6.28 -8.23
N SER A 251 -21.71 -7.24 -8.93
CA SER A 251 -22.04 -7.09 -10.36
C SER A 251 -23.10 -6.01 -10.58
N GLN A 252 -24.09 -5.91 -9.68
CA GLN A 252 -25.20 -4.95 -9.79
C GLN A 252 -24.92 -3.58 -9.15
N LEU A 253 -24.27 -3.54 -7.98
CA LEU A 253 -24.07 -2.31 -7.20
C LEU A 253 -22.65 -1.75 -7.28
N GLY A 254 -21.68 -2.54 -7.76
CA GLY A 254 -20.27 -2.21 -7.66
C GLY A 254 -19.74 -2.24 -6.23
N GLU A 255 -18.51 -1.76 -6.06
CA GLU A 255 -17.84 -1.77 -4.75
C GLU A 255 -18.55 -0.88 -3.72
N ARG A 256 -18.59 -1.36 -2.48
CA ARG A 256 -19.12 -0.59 -1.36
C ARG A 256 -18.30 0.70 -1.18
N PRO A 257 -18.93 1.87 -1.00
CA PRO A 257 -18.22 3.14 -0.84
C PRO A 257 -17.11 3.08 0.21
N ILE A 258 -15.98 3.71 -0.09
CA ILE A 258 -14.79 3.76 0.79
C ILE A 258 -14.86 5.00 1.68
N LYS A 259 -14.48 4.82 2.95
CA LYS A 259 -14.49 5.91 3.92
C LYS A 259 -13.53 7.04 3.49
N PRO A 260 -13.98 8.29 3.39
CA PRO A 260 -13.11 9.42 3.08
C PRO A 260 -11.94 9.52 4.06
N GLY A 261 -10.75 9.79 3.54
CA GLY A 261 -9.56 10.05 4.34
C GLY A 261 -9.73 11.28 5.23
N ARG A 262 -9.11 11.28 6.42
CA ARG A 262 -9.12 12.46 7.29
C ARG A 262 -8.15 13.51 6.77
N THR A 263 -8.65 14.52 6.07
CA THR A 263 -7.90 15.74 5.70
C THR A 263 -7.92 16.74 6.87
N GLY A 264 -7.19 16.42 7.94
CA GLY A 264 -7.00 17.34 9.06
C GLY A 264 -5.98 18.41 8.72
N VAL A 265 -6.41 19.54 8.18
CA VAL A 265 -5.52 20.67 7.89
C VAL A 265 -5.41 21.56 9.13
N ASN A 266 -4.26 21.57 9.79
CA ASN A 266 -4.02 22.46 10.94
C ASN A 266 -3.61 23.85 10.41
N PRO A 267 -4.22 24.97 10.87
CA PRO A 267 -3.90 26.30 10.37
C PRO A 267 -2.42 26.66 10.54
N PHE A 268 -1.80 26.23 11.63
CA PHE A 268 -0.39 26.47 11.90
C PHE A 268 0.53 25.69 10.95
N LEU A 269 0.11 24.52 10.46
CA LEU A 269 0.90 23.75 9.49
C LEU A 269 0.88 24.38 8.10
N LEU A 270 -0.24 24.97 7.70
CA LEU A 270 -0.34 25.76 6.46
C LEU A 270 0.55 26.99 6.54
N TYR A 271 0.43 27.76 7.63
CA TYR A 271 1.30 28.90 7.88
C TYR A 271 2.78 28.51 7.93
N THR A 272 3.08 27.36 8.54
CA THR A 272 4.44 26.83 8.61
C THR A 272 5.00 26.58 7.22
N LYS A 273 4.23 25.97 6.33
CA LYS A 273 4.64 25.69 4.95
C LYS A 273 5.01 26.98 4.21
N ASP A 274 4.18 28.01 4.34
CA ASP A 274 4.36 29.27 3.62
C ASP A 274 5.51 30.13 4.18
N GLN A 275 5.62 30.17 5.51
CA GLN A 275 6.58 31.05 6.19
C GLN A 275 7.92 30.39 6.50
N TRP A 276 8.08 29.09 6.22
CA TRP A 276 9.28 28.33 6.54
C TRP A 276 10.56 28.98 6.02
N TYR A 277 10.59 29.33 4.74
CA TYR A 277 11.80 29.85 4.08
C TYR A 277 12.15 31.26 4.54
N THR A 278 11.14 32.11 4.75
CA THR A 278 11.31 33.47 5.29
C THR A 278 11.89 33.41 6.70
N VAL A 279 11.28 32.61 7.59
CA VAL A 279 11.75 32.49 8.98
C VAL A 279 13.11 31.82 9.06
N LYS A 280 13.37 30.82 8.20
CA LYS A 280 14.70 30.20 8.08
C LYS A 280 15.76 31.23 7.71
N HIS A 281 15.51 32.04 6.69
CA HIS A 281 16.43 33.07 6.24
C HIS A 281 16.75 34.07 7.37
N ASP A 282 15.74 34.54 8.10
CA ASP A 282 15.92 35.48 9.21
C ASP A 282 16.71 34.86 10.37
N CYS A 283 16.46 33.58 10.67
CA CYS A 283 17.20 32.86 11.71
C CYS A 283 18.66 32.63 11.31
N ASP A 284 18.91 32.26 10.05
CA ASP A 284 20.27 32.10 9.49
C ASP A 284 21.02 33.45 9.55
N ALA A 285 20.38 34.55 9.14
CA ALA A 285 20.96 35.90 9.20
C ALA A 285 21.31 36.32 10.64
N LYS A 286 20.41 36.09 11.60
CA LYS A 286 20.66 36.35 13.03
C LYS A 286 21.83 35.52 13.55
N ARG A 287 21.96 34.27 13.11
CA ARG A 287 23.06 33.39 13.54
C ARG A 287 24.41 33.81 12.95
N ARG A 288 24.45 34.21 11.67
CA ARG A 288 25.66 34.79 11.05
C ARG A 288 26.10 36.06 11.77
N ALA A 289 25.17 36.95 12.08
CA ALA A 289 25.45 38.18 12.82
C ALA A 289 25.98 37.91 14.24
N ALA A 290 25.46 36.89 14.93
CA ALA A 290 25.88 36.54 16.29
C ALA A 290 27.21 35.80 16.37
N THR A 291 27.57 35.04 15.32
CA THR A 291 28.77 34.17 15.32
C THR A 291 29.94 34.73 14.52
N GLY A 292 29.70 35.71 13.63
CA GLY A 292 30.70 36.24 12.70
C GLY A 292 31.07 35.28 11.57
N ASP A 293 30.50 34.06 11.55
CA ASP A 293 30.70 33.07 10.49
C ASP A 293 29.66 33.29 9.37
N VAL A 294 30.14 33.49 8.14
CA VAL A 294 29.30 33.69 6.95
C VAL A 294 28.48 32.43 6.61
N ASN A 295 28.97 31.25 7.02
CA ASN A 295 28.33 29.96 6.73
C ASN A 295 27.41 29.45 7.86
N ALA A 296 27.26 30.20 8.96
CA ALA A 296 26.43 29.78 10.08
C ALA A 296 24.96 29.60 9.65
N LYS A 297 24.34 28.52 10.10
CA LYS A 297 22.92 28.18 9.85
C LYS A 297 22.19 27.93 11.17
N ALA A 298 20.95 28.36 11.25
CA ALA A 298 20.07 28.09 12.38
C ALA A 298 19.63 26.62 12.38
N SER A 299 19.53 26.05 13.58
CA SER A 299 19.01 24.71 13.79
C SER A 299 17.52 24.65 13.48
N LYS A 300 17.04 23.45 13.13
CA LYS A 300 15.62 23.21 12.86
C LYS A 300 14.72 23.55 14.06
N THR A 301 15.25 23.44 15.27
CA THR A 301 14.54 23.76 16.53
C THR A 301 14.39 25.27 16.72
N GLU A 302 15.42 26.05 16.38
CA GLU A 302 15.38 27.51 16.43
C GLU A 302 14.38 28.08 15.43
N ILE A 303 14.40 27.57 14.20
CA ILE A 303 13.45 27.97 13.14
C ILE A 303 12.01 27.68 13.58
N ARG A 304 11.74 26.49 14.14
CA ARG A 304 10.40 26.14 14.66
C ARG A 304 9.95 27.03 15.82
N THR A 305 10.87 27.39 16.71
CA THR A 305 10.58 28.26 17.85
C THR A 305 10.23 29.67 17.37
N ALA A 306 11.01 30.21 16.43
CA ALA A 306 10.76 31.51 15.83
C ALA A 306 9.44 31.52 15.05
N LEU A 307 9.14 30.46 14.31
CA LEU A 307 7.92 30.31 13.53
C LEU A 307 6.67 30.23 14.42
N GLY A 308 6.75 29.48 15.53
CA GLY A 308 5.67 29.38 16.52
C GLY A 308 5.48 30.66 17.33
N LEU A 309 6.53 31.48 17.50
CA LEU A 309 6.40 32.82 18.05
C LEU A 309 5.72 33.75 17.03
N LYS A 310 6.19 33.75 15.79
CA LYS A 310 5.63 34.56 14.69
C LYS A 310 4.15 34.31 14.53
N TRP A 311 3.71 33.05 14.47
CA TRP A 311 2.28 32.69 14.43
C TRP A 311 1.44 33.24 15.60
N ARG A 312 2.01 33.36 16.80
CA ARG A 312 1.27 33.88 17.97
C ARG A 312 1.20 35.40 17.97
N THR A 313 2.20 36.07 17.41
CA THR A 313 2.32 37.53 17.41
C THR A 313 1.87 38.19 16.11
N GLU A 314 1.62 37.40 15.05
CA GLU A 314 1.19 37.91 13.75
C GLU A 314 -0.20 38.56 13.82
N ASP A 315 -0.40 39.56 12.96
CA ASP A 315 -1.67 40.22 12.80
C ASP A 315 -2.81 39.19 12.54
N PRO A 316 -3.94 39.28 13.26
CA PRO A 316 -5.11 38.45 13.00
C PRO A 316 -5.53 38.38 11.53
N ALA A 317 -5.41 39.47 10.77
CA ALA A 317 -5.76 39.54 9.35
C ALA A 317 -4.87 38.62 8.48
N VAL A 318 -3.61 38.41 8.87
CA VAL A 318 -2.68 37.50 8.16
C VAL A 318 -2.95 36.04 8.53
N ARG A 319 -3.51 35.78 9.71
CA ARG A 319 -3.88 34.43 10.17
C ARG A 319 -5.23 33.97 9.62
N GLN A 320 -6.11 34.93 9.32
CA GLN A 320 -7.49 34.66 8.89
C GLN A 320 -7.59 33.73 7.67
N PRO A 321 -6.81 33.90 6.58
CA PRO A 321 -6.89 32.99 5.43
C PRO A 321 -6.58 31.53 5.77
N TYR A 322 -5.65 31.29 6.71
CA TYR A 322 -5.29 29.94 7.16
C TYR A 322 -6.36 29.30 8.03
N LEU A 323 -7.06 30.11 8.83
CA LEU A 323 -8.22 29.70 9.61
C LEU A 323 -9.40 29.37 8.70
N ASP A 324 -9.67 30.22 7.70
CA ASP A 324 -10.74 30.03 6.73
C ASP A 324 -10.51 28.79 5.86
N GLN A 325 -9.28 28.58 5.38
CA GLN A 325 -8.92 27.37 4.62
C GLN A 325 -9.09 26.11 5.46
N THR A 326 -8.74 26.17 6.74
CA THR A 326 -8.96 25.04 7.67
C THR A 326 -10.45 24.80 7.92
N GLN A 327 -11.25 25.87 8.03
CA GLN A 327 -12.68 25.78 8.25
C GLN A 327 -13.38 25.19 7.02
N SER A 328 -13.09 25.69 5.82
CA SER A 328 -13.56 25.12 4.55
C SER A 328 -13.21 23.64 4.45
N ALA A 329 -11.96 23.26 4.74
CA ALA A 329 -11.55 21.85 4.69
C ALA A 329 -12.30 20.97 5.71
N LYS A 330 -12.66 21.50 6.88
CA LYS A 330 -13.51 20.80 7.87
C LYS A 330 -14.94 20.64 7.37
N ASP A 331 -15.49 21.68 6.74
CA ASP A 331 -16.85 21.68 6.23
C ASP A 331 -16.98 20.71 5.04
N ASP A 332 -15.99 20.71 4.14
CA ASP A 332 -15.87 19.74 3.04
C ASP A 332 -15.73 18.31 3.56
N ALA A 333 -14.92 18.10 4.61
CA ALA A 333 -14.76 16.79 5.24
C ALA A 333 -16.06 16.32 5.94
N ALA A 334 -16.81 17.24 6.55
CA ALA A 334 -18.09 16.96 7.16
C ALA A 334 -19.14 16.59 6.09
N ALA A 335 -19.22 17.36 5.00
CA ALA A 335 -20.08 17.08 3.86
C ALA A 335 -19.74 15.73 3.19
N SER A 336 -18.44 15.47 2.97
CA SER A 336 -17.96 14.19 2.43
C SER A 336 -18.30 13.02 3.36
N THR A 337 -18.20 13.21 4.67
CA THR A 337 -18.57 12.18 5.66
C THR A 337 -20.08 11.93 5.68
N ALA A 338 -20.90 12.97 5.52
CA ALA A 338 -22.35 12.84 5.43
C ALA A 338 -22.76 12.09 4.16
N GLY A 339 -22.27 12.53 3.00
CA GLY A 339 -22.51 11.84 1.72
C GLY A 339 -22.02 10.39 1.72
N PHE A 340 -20.89 10.12 2.36
CA PHE A 340 -20.41 8.74 2.56
C PHE A 340 -21.38 7.89 3.39
N LYS A 341 -21.91 8.43 4.49
CA LYS A 341 -22.87 7.69 5.33
C LYS A 341 -24.14 7.36 4.57
N ASP A 342 -24.64 8.31 3.78
CA ASP A 342 -25.86 8.14 2.98
C ASP A 342 -25.64 7.13 1.86
N ALA A 343 -24.52 7.23 1.13
CA ALA A 343 -24.15 6.28 0.09
C ALA A 343 -23.97 4.85 0.64
N VAL A 344 -23.35 4.71 1.81
CA VAL A 344 -23.23 3.43 2.51
C VAL A 344 -24.58 2.88 2.91
N ALA A 345 -25.46 3.71 3.49
CA ALA A 345 -26.79 3.26 3.92
C ALA A 345 -27.68 2.83 2.74
N LEU A 346 -27.51 3.47 1.57
CA LEU A 346 -28.18 3.07 0.34
C LEU A 346 -27.60 1.74 -0.18
N TRP A 347 -26.28 1.63 -0.27
CA TRP A 347 -25.61 0.41 -0.72
C TRP A 347 -25.96 -0.79 0.17
N ASP A 348 -25.91 -0.63 1.50
CA ASP A 348 -26.24 -1.70 2.46
C ASP A 348 -27.70 -2.16 2.32
N ARG A 349 -28.63 -1.25 1.95
CA ARG A 349 -30.05 -1.57 1.74
C ARG A 349 -30.28 -2.34 0.45
N GLU A 350 -29.65 -1.90 -0.64
CA GLU A 350 -29.78 -2.58 -1.93
C GLU A 350 -29.05 -3.92 -1.95
N ALA A 351 -27.91 -4.04 -1.27
CA ALA A 351 -27.18 -5.30 -1.10
C ALA A 351 -28.06 -6.34 -0.38
N GLU A 352 -28.76 -5.93 0.68
CA GLU A 352 -29.72 -6.79 1.39
C GLU A 352 -30.88 -7.23 0.47
N ARG A 353 -31.41 -6.31 -0.36
CA ARG A 353 -32.46 -6.65 -1.34
C ARG A 353 -31.98 -7.70 -2.34
N ILE A 354 -30.79 -7.51 -2.92
CA ILE A 354 -30.19 -8.43 -3.90
C ILE A 354 -29.90 -9.79 -3.27
N ARG A 355 -29.38 -9.81 -2.04
CA ARG A 355 -29.17 -11.05 -1.27
C ARG A 355 -30.46 -11.85 -1.11
N VAL A 356 -31.54 -11.20 -0.69
CA VAL A 356 -32.86 -11.85 -0.54
C VAL A 356 -33.38 -12.39 -1.87
N GLU A 357 -33.24 -11.63 -2.96
CA GLU A 357 -33.64 -12.07 -4.31
C GLU A 357 -32.80 -13.25 -4.80
N TYR A 358 -31.48 -13.20 -4.61
CA TYR A 358 -30.57 -14.27 -5.01
C TYR A 358 -30.86 -15.57 -4.27
N ILE A 359 -31.06 -15.52 -2.95
CA ILE A 359 -31.38 -16.70 -2.13
C ILE A 359 -32.74 -17.30 -2.53
N ARG A 360 -33.71 -16.45 -2.89
CA ARG A 360 -35.02 -16.92 -3.39
C ARG A 360 -34.88 -17.64 -4.73
N ASP A 361 -34.09 -17.10 -5.64
CA ASP A 361 -33.96 -17.61 -7.01
C ASP A 361 -32.97 -18.80 -7.08
N HIS A 362 -32.06 -18.91 -6.10
CA HIS A 362 -31.08 -19.98 -5.95
C HIS A 362 -31.11 -20.56 -4.52
N PRO A 363 -32.14 -21.34 -4.14
CA PRO A 363 -32.26 -21.84 -2.78
C PRO A 363 -31.09 -22.77 -2.41
N PRO A 364 -30.54 -22.68 -1.18
CA PRO A 364 -29.43 -23.52 -0.74
C PRO A 364 -29.82 -25.00 -0.68
N GLU A 365 -28.92 -25.89 -1.13
CA GLU A 365 -29.19 -27.33 -1.32
C GLU A 365 -29.65 -28.08 -0.06
N ASP A 366 -29.30 -27.61 1.14
CA ASP A 366 -29.57 -28.30 2.42
C ASP A 366 -30.81 -27.76 3.20
N GLY A 367 -31.60 -26.83 2.63
CA GLY A 367 -32.89 -26.42 3.20
C GLY A 367 -32.86 -25.53 4.46
N GLU A 368 -31.69 -25.08 4.93
CA GLU A 368 -31.55 -24.13 6.06
C GLU A 368 -31.28 -22.69 5.57
N GLY A 369 -32.27 -22.06 4.93
CA GLY A 369 -32.17 -20.67 4.45
C GLY A 369 -31.96 -19.61 5.56
N ASP A 370 -32.34 -19.92 6.80
CA ASP A 370 -32.29 -18.95 7.93
C ASP A 370 -30.87 -18.67 8.46
N MET A 371 -29.91 -19.60 8.29
CA MET A 371 -28.52 -19.36 8.71
C MET A 371 -27.72 -18.52 7.70
N VAL A 372 -28.02 -18.66 6.40
CA VAL A 372 -27.41 -17.90 5.30
C VAL A 372 -27.89 -16.43 5.32
N MET A 373 -29.17 -16.20 5.63
CA MET A 373 -29.74 -14.84 5.73
C MET A 373 -29.04 -13.93 6.76
N ASN A 374 -28.37 -14.52 7.76
CA ASN A 374 -27.67 -13.76 8.81
C ASN A 374 -26.14 -13.62 8.57
N GLY A 375 -25.60 -14.26 7.53
CA GLY A 375 -24.18 -14.30 7.21
C GLY A 375 -23.71 -13.07 6.45
N ARG A 376 -23.54 -11.92 7.13
CA ARG A 376 -22.95 -10.74 6.46
C ARG A 376 -21.44 -10.90 6.30
N THR A 377 -20.96 -10.70 5.08
CA THR A 377 -19.54 -10.86 4.75
C THR A 377 -18.71 -9.63 5.16
N ALA A 378 -17.38 -9.75 5.21
CA ALA A 378 -16.51 -8.63 5.57
C ALA A 378 -16.65 -7.41 4.64
N ILE A 379 -17.11 -7.64 3.41
CA ILE A 379 -17.38 -6.62 2.40
C ILE A 379 -18.64 -5.82 2.79
N GLU A 380 -19.70 -6.49 3.23
CA GLU A 380 -20.95 -5.87 3.70
C GLU A 380 -20.82 -5.26 5.10
N LEU A 381 -20.00 -5.84 5.97
CA LEU A 381 -19.72 -5.29 7.32
C LEU A 381 -18.80 -4.05 7.28
N GLY A 382 -18.22 -3.76 6.11
CA GLY A 382 -17.18 -2.77 5.91
C GLY A 382 -15.86 -3.23 6.50
N ALA A 383 -14.75 -3.04 5.77
CA ALA A 383 -13.40 -3.49 6.11
C ALA A 383 -12.84 -3.02 7.49
N GLY A 384 -13.60 -2.26 8.28
CA GLY A 384 -13.24 -1.79 9.63
C GLY A 384 -13.82 -2.59 10.80
N LYS A 385 -14.75 -3.53 10.59
CA LYS A 385 -15.30 -4.38 11.67
C LYS A 385 -14.94 -5.84 11.43
N ARG A 386 -13.76 -6.26 11.90
CA ARG A 386 -13.50 -7.69 12.11
C ARG A 386 -14.53 -8.24 13.11
N PRO A 387 -15.20 -9.36 12.85
CA PRO A 387 -15.94 -10.07 13.90
C PRO A 387 -14.93 -10.48 14.97
N ARG A 388 -15.20 -10.10 16.23
CA ARG A 388 -14.44 -10.59 17.37
C ARG A 388 -14.74 -12.07 17.51
N ARG A 389 -13.73 -12.90 17.25
CA ARG A 389 -13.69 -14.31 17.66
C ARG A 389 -13.67 -14.42 19.17
#